data_AF-A0A5A7R9E7-F1
#
_entry.id   AF-A0A5A7R9E7-F1
#
_cell.length_a   1.000
_cell.length_b   1.000
_cell.length_c   1.000
_cell.angle_alpha   90.00
_cell.angle_beta   90.00
_cell.angle_gamma   90.00
#
_symmetry.space_group_name_H-M   'P 1'
#
loop_
_entity.id
_entity.type
_entity.pdbx_description
1 polymer ?
#
loop_
_entity_poly.entity_id
_entity_poly.type
_entity_poly.pdbx_seq_one_letter_code
_entity_poly.pdbx_strand_id
1 'polypeptide(L)'
;MDPQSQTTSLQRLQNVEKRIVRVLELAGGVMEEMANPSGPRKEIVNSNCTEFMQLVKDIQMTLREEIKSTCEYRPFEKCDYVPRISNEICCKKLEYVISQLDEMKRTIEEYGDGA
;
A
#
# COMPACT_ATOMS: atom_id res chain seq x y z
N MET A 1 8.82 17.35 -3.15
CA MET A 1 8.30 16.93 -4.47
C MET A 1 8.79 17.94 -5.48
N ASP A 2 9.63 17.53 -6.42
CA ASP A 2 10.15 18.44 -7.45
C ASP A 2 9.02 18.82 -8.44
N PRO A 3 8.83 20.10 -8.78
CA PRO A 3 7.79 20.53 -9.73
C PRO A 3 7.86 19.82 -11.08
N GLN A 4 9.09 19.49 -11.52
CA GLN A 4 9.34 18.76 -12.77
C GLN A 4 8.95 17.27 -12.70
N SER A 5 8.95 16.66 -11.51
CA SER A 5 8.43 15.30 -11.33
C SER A 5 6.90 15.31 -11.38
N GLN A 6 6.25 16.33 -10.81
CA GLN A 6 4.79 16.50 -10.86
C GLN A 6 4.27 16.67 -12.28
N THR A 7 4.94 17.47 -13.12
CA THR A 7 4.55 17.64 -14.53
C THR A 7 4.64 16.33 -15.32
N THR A 8 5.61 15.48 -14.98
CA THR A 8 5.80 14.17 -15.62
C THR A 8 4.72 13.18 -15.18
N SER A 9 4.38 13.15 -13.89
CA SER A 9 3.28 12.32 -13.36
C SER A 9 1.93 12.70 -13.97
N LEU A 10 1.62 13.99 -14.07
CA LEU A 10 0.37 14.45 -14.70
C LEU A 10 0.28 14.04 -16.18
N GLN A 11 1.38 14.12 -16.94
CA GLN A 11 1.41 13.64 -18.33
C GLN A 11 1.18 12.14 -18.44
N ARG A 12 1.73 11.34 -17.53
CA ARG A 12 1.51 9.88 -17.49
C ARG A 12 0.05 9.55 -17.18
N LEU A 13 -0.56 10.24 -16.22
CA LEU A 13 -1.98 10.08 -15.89
C LEU A 13 -2.89 10.51 -17.06
N GLN A 14 -2.57 11.61 -17.75
CA GLN A 14 -3.31 12.00 -18.96
C GLN A 14 -3.21 10.95 -20.07
N ASN A 15 -2.06 10.28 -20.22
CA ASN A 15 -1.93 9.17 -21.16
C ASN A 15 -2.77 7.96 -20.73
N VAL A 16 -2.90 7.70 -19.42
CA VAL A 16 -3.82 6.69 -18.89
C VAL A 16 -5.27 7.02 -19.26
N GLU A 17 -5.71 8.27 -19.11
CA GLU A 17 -7.07 8.69 -19.50
C GLU A 17 -7.36 8.40 -20.98
N LYS A 18 -6.42 8.75 -21.87
CA LYS A 18 -6.54 8.44 -23.30
C LYS A 18 -6.64 6.95 -23.58
N ARG A 19 -5.86 6.13 -22.86
CA ARG A 19 -5.93 4.66 -22.98
C ARG A 19 -7.26 4.11 -22.48
N ILE A 20 -7.84 4.69 -21.42
CA ILE A 20 -9.17 4.29 -20.93
C ILE A 20 -10.24 4.56 -22.00
N VAL A 21 -10.20 5.73 -22.64
CA VAL A 21 -11.11 6.03 -23.77
C VAL A 21 -10.96 4.98 -24.87
N ARG A 22 -9.71 4.66 -25.27
CA ARG A 22 -9.45 3.63 -26.28
C ARG A 22 -9.99 2.24 -25.89
N VAL A 23 -9.85 1.85 -24.62
CA VAL A 23 -10.40 0.59 -24.10
C VAL A 23 -11.92 0.55 -24.24
N LEU A 24 -12.62 1.67 -23.99
CA LEU A 24 -14.07 1.77 -24.19
C LEU A 24 -14.45 1.68 -25.67
N GLU A 25 -13.69 2.30 -26.57
CA GLU A 25 -13.90 2.18 -28.02
C GLU A 25 -13.76 0.72 -28.49
N LEU A 26 -12.74 0.01 -28.01
CA LEU A 26 -12.52 -1.41 -28.36
C LEU A 26 -13.68 -2.29 -27.86
N ALA A 27 -14.18 -2.04 -26.64
CA ALA A 27 -15.34 -2.74 -26.12
C ALA A 27 -16.59 -2.47 -26.97
N GLY A 28 -16.83 -1.21 -27.35
CA GLY A 28 -17.91 -0.83 -28.27
C GLY A 28 -17.80 -1.52 -29.63
N GLY A 29 -16.59 -1.57 -30.22
CA GLY A 29 -16.36 -2.26 -31.49
C GLY A 29 -16.62 -3.77 -31.41
N VAL A 30 -16.29 -4.42 -30.29
CA VAL A 30 -16.67 -5.83 -30.07
C VAL A 30 -18.19 -5.98 -29.97
N MET A 31 -18.89 -5.08 -29.28
CA MET A 31 -20.36 -5.12 -29.20
C MET A 31 -21.01 -4.95 -30.58
N GLU A 32 -20.46 -4.08 -31.43
CA GLU A 32 -20.92 -3.90 -32.81
C GLU A 32 -20.70 -5.16 -33.67
N GLU A 33 -19.53 -5.80 -33.57
CA GLU A 33 -19.28 -7.07 -34.25
C GLU A 33 -20.23 -8.17 -33.77
N MET A 34 -20.52 -8.25 -32.47
CA MET A 34 -21.45 -9.23 -31.91
C MET A 34 -22.90 -8.99 -32.36
N ALA A 35 -23.26 -7.75 -32.66
CA ALA A 35 -24.58 -7.38 -33.20
C ALA A 35 -24.67 -7.53 -34.73
N ASN A 36 -23.58 -7.90 -35.41
CA ASN A 36 -23.54 -8.02 -36.86
C ASN A 36 -24.51 -9.12 -37.34
N PRO A 37 -25.47 -8.82 -38.24
CA PRO A 37 -26.47 -9.78 -38.71
C PRO A 37 -25.86 -10.95 -39.51
N SER A 38 -24.66 -10.79 -40.07
CA SER A 38 -23.91 -11.86 -40.74
C SER A 38 -23.08 -12.70 -39.77
N GLY A 39 -23.16 -12.40 -38.47
CA GLY A 39 -22.34 -12.98 -37.42
C GLY A 39 -21.02 -12.22 -37.17
N PRO A 40 -20.43 -12.37 -35.98
CA PRO A 40 -19.22 -11.64 -35.60
C PRO A 40 -17.99 -12.08 -36.39
N ARG A 41 -17.22 -11.11 -36.89
CA ARG A 41 -15.95 -11.39 -37.56
C ARG A 41 -14.89 -11.72 -36.52
N LYS A 42 -14.57 -13.01 -36.42
CA LYS A 42 -13.65 -13.56 -35.40
C LYS A 42 -12.30 -12.85 -35.34
N GLU A 43 -11.73 -12.47 -36.49
CA GLU A 43 -10.43 -11.79 -36.55
C GLU A 43 -10.48 -10.41 -35.88
N ILE A 44 -11.53 -9.62 -36.16
CA ILE A 44 -11.72 -8.28 -35.59
C ILE A 44 -11.98 -8.39 -34.09
N VAL A 45 -12.87 -9.30 -33.67
CA VAL A 45 -13.15 -9.55 -32.25
C VAL A 45 -11.89 -9.95 -31.51
N ASN A 46 -11.10 -10.89 -32.04
CA ASN A 46 -9.85 -11.33 -31.42
C ASN A 46 -8.81 -10.21 -31.33
N SER A 47 -8.67 -9.40 -32.38
CA SER A 47 -7.77 -8.25 -32.40
C SER A 47 -8.16 -7.23 -31.33
N ASN A 48 -9.44 -6.82 -31.31
CA ASN A 48 -9.94 -5.84 -30.35
C ASN A 48 -9.83 -6.34 -28.91
N CYS A 49 -10.17 -7.61 -28.64
CA CYS A 49 -10.02 -8.21 -27.32
C CYS A 49 -8.55 -8.29 -26.87
N THR A 50 -7.63 -8.57 -27.79
CA THR A 50 -6.19 -8.63 -27.49
C THR A 50 -5.64 -7.25 -27.15
N GLU A 51 -5.95 -6.24 -27.97
CA GLU A 51 -5.57 -4.84 -27.73
C GLU A 51 -6.19 -4.33 -26.42
N PHE A 52 -7.47 -4.64 -26.16
CA PHE A 52 -8.17 -4.29 -24.93
C PHE A 52 -7.41 -4.83 -23.70
N MET A 53 -7.07 -6.12 -23.71
CA MET A 53 -6.39 -6.76 -22.58
C MET A 53 -4.99 -6.18 -22.36
N GLN A 54 -4.27 -5.83 -23.44
CA GLN A 54 -2.97 -5.20 -23.32
C GLN A 54 -3.08 -3.80 -22.71
N LEU A 55 -3.99 -2.97 -23.22
CA LEU A 55 -4.19 -1.62 -22.70
C LEU A 55 -4.65 -1.62 -21.24
N VAL A 56 -5.53 -2.54 -20.84
CA VAL A 56 -5.95 -2.69 -19.44
C VAL A 56 -4.77 -3.02 -18.53
N LYS A 57 -3.88 -3.94 -18.94
CA LYS A 57 -2.67 -4.25 -18.18
C LYS A 57 -1.75 -3.04 -18.05
N ASP A 58 -1.56 -2.30 -19.13
CA ASP A 58 -0.70 -1.11 -19.14
C ASP A 58 -1.27 0.00 -18.25
N ILE A 59 -2.59 0.24 -18.31
CA ILE A 59 -3.30 1.17 -17.42
C ILE A 59 -3.08 0.78 -15.96
N GLN A 60 -3.32 -0.49 -15.62
CA GLN A 60 -3.15 -1.00 -14.25
C GLN A 60 -1.70 -0.83 -13.75
N MET A 61 -0.71 -1.09 -14.60
CA MET A 61 0.70 -0.94 -14.25
C MET A 61 1.04 0.52 -13.97
N THR A 62 0.70 1.44 -14.89
CA THR A 62 0.98 2.88 -14.72
C THR A 62 0.27 3.45 -13.49
N LEU A 63 -1.02 3.13 -13.27
CA LEU A 63 -1.74 3.60 -12.09
C LEU A 63 -1.11 3.08 -10.79
N ARG A 64 -0.68 1.81 -10.76
CA ARG A 64 0.01 1.24 -9.58
C ARG A 64 1.29 2.01 -9.28
N GLU A 65 2.07 2.34 -10.30
CA GLU A 65 3.32 3.09 -10.14
C GLU A 65 3.08 4.51 -9.65
N GLU A 66 2.10 5.23 -10.22
CA GLU A 66 1.77 6.60 -9.79
C GLU A 66 1.13 6.65 -8.39
N ILE A 67 0.33 5.64 -8.02
CA ILE A 67 -0.15 5.48 -6.64
C ILE A 67 1.03 5.24 -5.71
N LYS A 68 1.97 4.34 -6.06
CA LYS A 68 3.15 4.05 -5.24
C LYS A 68 4.08 5.26 -5.12
N SER A 69 4.19 6.11 -6.15
CA SER A 69 5.04 7.29 -6.12
C SER A 69 4.45 8.43 -5.28
N THR A 70 3.11 8.53 -5.25
CA THR A 70 2.38 9.59 -4.53
C THR A 70 2.06 9.18 -3.09
N CYS A 71 1.83 7.89 -2.85
CA CYS A 71 1.82 7.36 -1.50
C CYS A 71 3.26 7.41 -1.00
N GLU A 72 3.51 8.24 0.02
CA GLU A 72 4.66 8.00 0.89
C GLU A 72 4.48 6.57 1.42
N TYR A 73 5.24 5.62 0.88
CA TYR A 73 5.29 4.27 1.42
C TYR A 73 5.84 4.41 2.83
N ARG A 74 4.93 4.54 3.80
CA ARG A 74 5.25 4.51 5.22
C ARG A 74 4.60 3.26 5.82
N PRO A 75 5.15 2.06 5.56
CA PRO A 75 4.80 0.89 6.35
C PRO A 75 5.01 1.29 7.79
N PHE A 76 3.99 1.06 8.62
CA PHE A 76 4.11 1.27 10.05
C PHE A 76 4.19 2.73 10.51
N GLU A 77 3.85 3.73 9.68
CA GLU A 77 3.81 5.14 10.12
C GLU A 77 2.95 5.37 11.37
N LYS A 78 1.88 4.58 11.47
CA LYS A 78 0.96 4.56 12.60
C LYS A 78 1.09 3.30 13.47
N CYS A 79 2.15 2.52 13.28
CA CYS A 79 2.40 1.34 14.10
C CYS A 79 3.03 1.77 15.41
N ASP A 80 2.21 1.84 16.45
CA ASP A 80 2.65 2.07 17.82
C ASP A 80 3.24 0.82 18.47
N TYR A 81 3.27 -0.34 17.78
CA TYR A 81 3.70 -1.61 18.36
C TYR A 81 5.10 -1.54 18.98
N VAL A 82 6.09 -1.04 18.22
CA VAL A 82 7.47 -0.94 18.71
C VAL A 82 7.60 -0.02 19.92
N PRO A 83 7.12 1.25 19.89
CA PRO A 83 7.18 2.09 21.08
C PRO A 83 6.33 1.54 22.25
N ARG A 84 5.18 0.92 21.98
CA ARG A 84 4.31 0.32 23.01
C ARG A 84 5.00 -0.85 23.72
N ILE A 85 5.55 -1.80 22.98
CA ILE A 85 6.25 -2.96 23.55
C ILE A 85 7.52 -2.53 24.28
N SER A 86 8.27 -1.56 23.73
CA SER A 86 9.44 -1.00 24.42
C SER A 86 9.07 -0.39 25.77
N ASN A 87 7.97 0.37 25.82
CA ASN A 87 7.49 0.98 27.06
C ASN A 87 7.02 -0.09 28.08
N GLU A 88 6.29 -1.12 27.62
CA GLU A 88 5.87 -2.24 28.47
C GLU A 88 7.07 -2.97 29.10
N ILE A 89 8.11 -3.24 28.32
CA ILE A 89 9.35 -3.86 28.81
C ILE A 89 10.05 -2.94 29.83
N CYS A 90 10.05 -1.63 29.60
CA CYS A 90 10.65 -0.66 30.51
C CYS A 90 9.95 -0.67 31.88
N CYS A 91 8.62 -0.67 31.89
CA CYS A 91 7.84 -0.78 33.12
C CYS A 91 8.16 -2.07 33.89
N LYS A 92 8.19 -3.22 33.21
CA LYS A 92 8.53 -4.51 33.85
C LYS A 92 9.94 -4.53 34.45
N LYS A 93 10.91 -3.87 33.79
CA LYS A 93 12.26 -3.72 34.34
C LYS A 93 12.28 -2.86 35.60
N LEU A 94 11.50 -1.78 35.63
CA LEU A 94 11.40 -0.92 36.81
C LEU A 94 10.72 -1.63 37.97
N GLU A 95 9.63 -2.36 37.72
CA GLU A 95 8.96 -3.20 38.73
C GLU A 95 9.94 -4.20 39.37
N TYR A 96 10.77 -4.84 38.55
CA TYR A 96 11.80 -5.75 39.04
C TYR A 96 12.83 -5.04 39.93
N VAL A 97 13.35 -3.88 39.50
CA VAL A 97 14.31 -3.10 40.31
C VAL A 97 13.70 -2.68 41.64
N ILE A 98 12.44 -2.23 41.65
CA ILE A 98 11.73 -1.87 42.88
C ILE A 98 11.64 -3.09 43.82
N SER A 99 11.24 -4.25 43.30
CA SER A 99 11.17 -5.49 44.08
C SER A 99 12.51 -5.86 44.72
N GLN A 100 13.63 -5.69 44.01
CA GLN A 100 14.95 -5.95 44.56
C GLN A 100 15.34 -4.94 45.64
N LEU A 101 14.99 -3.66 45.48
CA LEU A 101 15.26 -2.62 46.48
C LEU A 101 14.44 -2.84 47.76
N ASP A 102 13.18 -3.25 47.64
CA ASP A 102 12.32 -3.58 48.78
C ASP A 102 12.86 -4.79 49.55
N GLU A 103 13.39 -5.79 48.84
CA GLU A 103 14.06 -6.93 49.45
C GLU A 103 15.33 -6.50 50.21
N MET A 104 16.19 -5.69 49.59
CA MET A 104 17.38 -5.15 50.27
C MET A 104 17.03 -4.34 51.51
N LYS A 105 15.98 -3.51 51.42
CA LYS A 105 15.49 -2.71 52.55
C LYS A 105 15.05 -3.62 53.70
N ARG A 106 14.24 -4.64 53.41
CA ARG A 106 13.77 -5.61 54.41
C ARG A 106 14.96 -6.31 55.09
N THR A 107 15.95 -6.75 54.32
CA THR A 107 17.17 -7.35 54.88
C THR A 107 17.88 -6.38 55.83
N ILE A 108 18.02 -5.10 55.47
CA ILE A 108 18.64 -4.09 56.35
C ILE A 108 17.84 -3.91 57.64
N GLU A 109 16.51 -3.83 57.54
CA GLU A 109 15.62 -3.69 58.71
C GLU A 109 15.72 -4.91 59.65
N GLU A 110 15.74 -6.13 59.11
CA GLU A 110 15.92 -7.37 59.87
C GLU A 110 17.26 -7.42 60.62
N TYR A 111 18.34 -6.86 60.06
CA TYR A 111 19.63 -6.73 60.75
C TYR A 111 19.67 -5.58 61.76
N GLY A 112 18.83 -4.54 61.59
CA GLY A 112 18.76 -3.37 62.47
C GLY A 112 17.97 -3.59 63.76
N ASP A 113 16.92 -4.42 63.73
CA ASP A 113 16.09 -4.76 64.91
C ASP A 113 16.70 -5.86 65.81
N GLY A 114 17.85 -6.42 65.42
CA GLY A 114 18.58 -7.46 66.15
C GLY A 114 19.76 -6.96 67.01
N ALA A 115 19.92 -5.64 67.18
CA ALA A 115 21.02 -5.00 67.94
C ALA A 115 20.53 -4.26 69.19
#